data_AF-A0A284QKI8-F1
#
_entry.id   AF-A0A284QKI8-F1
#
_cell.length_a   1.000
_cell.length_b   1.000
_cell.length_c   1.000
_cell.angle_alpha   90.00
_cell.angle_beta   90.00
_cell.angle_gamma   90.00
#
_symmetry.space_group_name_H-M   'P 1'
#
loop_
_entity.id
_entity.type
_entity.pdbx_description
1 polymer ?
#
loop_
_entity_poly.entity_id
_entity_poly.type
_entity_poly.pdbx_seq_one_letter_code
_entity_poly.pdbx_strand_id
1 'polypeptide(L)'
;MPRRAKSATASAVTPSPAQRDQFHHSIPRFILRRFQTGPRKSKAERRKEYRQTHVDPDHVFYYDLASGSLDVRSIGTIYGLKNLYRDASNPSNVNELEEKLSVLERDAAVIIEGLHSSLASGKAILKRHDLQRLRKFLFIMHYRNCGRTYFNPDALTEGPQIRLWLERYKAKHQCQTHTDVWLHVLHYYLDTPHSQILNDAQAVYDRYGWEKIRNPAMTHLDPALEHYEAIPYHIQAEEYSFCIWEANVASEFILTSRGFGLWEGVSGTGRTQVHRLFVVSPRIVVILRLNGPVYEGPLPVNSSLLKIFQEKHTVKLVNGESSFNFPEGTDAVESSITWNLFRLPDDAFTFSITRLSLSETDAVNAVLLANVSYDGAITFLGKERMLRTIRTYDHDPVNKNERHKYTSLMRQLSVTPTAIAQTSSSSYDPVDAELYKALMGILLNETPFISRYNRSLSIFPLLKNPSLRKTCPFVLEHISNFHAALQGCQANFGRAIRSPRDVWSVTLEPSLSEDISSQVFEALERFVLEKFSVRLTYDTSDILGQVGKEVMLVAFLGWVIDEALHVLDRMPATIKRVVRYSFVF
;
A
#
# COMPACT_ATOMS: atom_id res chain seq x y z
N MET A 1 -52.49 5.00 62.42
CA MET A 1 -52.15 5.92 61.30
C MET A 1 -51.35 5.16 60.25
N PRO A 2 -51.74 5.21 58.96
CA PRO A 2 -51.25 4.31 57.93
C PRO A 2 -49.87 4.71 57.38
N ARG A 3 -49.09 3.68 57.02
CA ARG A 3 -47.76 3.76 56.40
C ARG A 3 -47.85 4.40 55.01
N ARG A 4 -47.02 5.42 54.80
CA ARG A 4 -46.81 6.16 53.55
C ARG A 4 -46.28 5.20 52.47
N ALA A 5 -47.00 5.09 51.35
CA ALA A 5 -46.61 4.31 50.19
C ALA A 5 -45.32 4.85 49.56
N LYS A 6 -44.36 3.96 49.27
CA LYS A 6 -43.19 4.26 48.44
C LYS A 6 -43.63 4.28 46.98
N SER A 7 -43.34 5.38 46.28
CA SER A 7 -43.56 5.51 44.83
C SER A 7 -42.71 4.48 44.09
N ALA A 8 -43.35 3.74 43.19
CA ALA A 8 -42.67 2.86 42.26
C ALA A 8 -41.83 3.71 41.29
N THR A 9 -40.50 3.61 41.42
CA THR A 9 -39.56 4.08 40.40
C THR A 9 -39.74 3.19 39.17
N ALA A 10 -40.12 3.80 38.05
CA ALA A 10 -40.23 3.14 36.76
C ALA A 10 -38.91 2.42 36.43
N SER A 11 -38.95 1.09 36.32
CA SER A 11 -37.85 0.29 35.81
C SER A 11 -37.57 0.73 34.37
N ALA A 12 -36.38 1.26 34.12
CA ALA A 12 -35.88 1.48 32.77
C ALA A 12 -35.86 0.12 32.04
N VAL A 13 -36.81 -0.05 31.13
CA VAL A 13 -36.90 -1.23 30.26
C VAL A 13 -35.60 -1.30 29.48
N THR A 14 -34.81 -2.32 29.76
CA THR A 14 -33.58 -2.59 29.01
C THR A 14 -34.00 -3.01 27.60
N PRO A 15 -33.57 -2.32 26.54
CA PRO A 15 -33.99 -2.67 25.18
C PRO A 15 -33.59 -4.10 24.87
N SER A 16 -34.49 -4.82 24.18
CA SER A 16 -34.26 -6.18 23.73
C SER A 16 -32.99 -6.24 22.86
N PRO A 17 -32.29 -7.39 22.76
CA PRO A 17 -31.08 -7.51 21.96
C PRO A 17 -31.24 -7.04 20.49
N ALA A 18 -32.46 -7.12 19.95
CA ALA A 18 -32.84 -6.67 18.61
C ALA A 18 -32.92 -5.13 18.45
N GLN A 19 -32.89 -4.36 19.53
CA GLN A 19 -33.03 -2.89 19.52
C GLN A 19 -31.73 -2.13 19.81
N ARG A 20 -30.65 -2.81 20.19
CA ARG A 20 -29.38 -2.14 20.50
C ARG A 20 -28.59 -1.89 19.22
N ASP A 21 -28.13 -0.65 19.06
CA ASP A 21 -27.18 -0.31 18.02
C ASP A 21 -25.90 -1.15 18.18
N GLN A 22 -25.48 -1.80 17.10
CA GLN A 22 -24.26 -2.60 17.08
C GLN A 22 -23.12 -1.78 16.50
N PHE A 23 -21.96 -1.85 17.15
CA PHE A 23 -20.75 -1.20 16.71
C PHE A 23 -19.82 -2.22 16.06
N HIS A 24 -19.72 -2.17 14.74
CA HIS A 24 -19.01 -3.17 13.95
C HIS A 24 -17.67 -2.65 13.48
N HIS A 25 -16.62 -3.48 13.55
CA HIS A 25 -15.29 -3.05 13.11
C HIS A 25 -15.03 -3.49 11.66
N SER A 26 -14.78 -2.54 10.76
CA SER A 26 -14.36 -2.84 9.38
C SER A 26 -13.07 -3.64 9.35
N ILE A 27 -12.19 -3.45 10.33
CA ILE A 27 -11.03 -4.29 10.59
C ILE A 27 -11.25 -5.10 11.88
N PRO A 28 -11.21 -6.45 11.85
CA PRO A 28 -11.48 -7.27 13.03
C PRO A 28 -10.58 -6.93 14.22
N ARG A 29 -11.17 -6.86 15.42
CA ARG A 29 -10.44 -6.49 16.65
C ARG A 29 -9.28 -7.43 16.98
N PHE A 30 -9.36 -8.71 16.59
CA PHE A 30 -8.26 -9.65 16.83
C PHE A 30 -7.00 -9.29 16.03
N ILE A 31 -7.15 -8.64 14.88
CA ILE A 31 -6.06 -8.09 14.06
C ILE A 31 -5.55 -6.80 14.70
N LEU A 32 -6.45 -5.86 15.04
CA LEU A 32 -6.05 -4.59 15.68
C LEU A 32 -5.23 -4.82 16.96
N ARG A 33 -5.56 -5.86 17.74
CA ARG A 33 -4.82 -6.22 18.95
C ARG A 33 -3.38 -6.68 18.69
N ARG A 34 -3.03 -7.05 17.46
CA ARG A 34 -1.63 -7.31 17.08
C ARG A 34 -0.82 -6.03 16.92
N PHE A 35 -1.48 -4.88 16.77
CA PHE A 35 -0.88 -3.55 16.68
C PHE A 35 -0.97 -2.77 18.00
N GLN A 36 -1.43 -3.40 19.07
CA GLN A 36 -1.66 -2.69 20.32
C GLN A 36 -0.34 -2.16 20.90
N THR A 37 -0.45 -0.97 21.48
CA THR A 37 0.60 -0.34 22.27
C THR A 37 0.56 -0.86 23.70
N GLY A 38 1.73 -1.08 24.30
CA GLY A 38 1.86 -1.60 25.65
C GLY A 38 1.75 -3.14 25.77
N PRO A 39 1.77 -3.67 27.00
CA PRO A 39 1.82 -5.10 27.24
C PRO A 39 0.52 -5.80 26.86
N ARG A 40 0.62 -7.03 26.33
CA ARG A 40 -0.55 -7.82 25.93
C ARG A 40 -1.28 -8.37 27.14
N LYS A 41 -2.49 -7.86 27.36
CA LYS A 41 -3.40 -8.34 28.40
C LYS A 41 -4.13 -9.61 27.97
N SER A 42 -4.26 -10.56 28.88
CA SER A 42 -5.08 -11.76 28.72
C SER A 42 -6.56 -11.40 28.57
N LYS A 43 -7.38 -12.38 28.16
CA LYS A 43 -8.85 -12.18 28.08
C LYS A 43 -9.47 -11.88 29.45
N ALA A 44 -8.92 -12.47 30.53
CA ALA A 44 -9.42 -12.27 31.88
C ALA A 44 -9.11 -10.87 32.40
N GLU A 45 -7.88 -10.40 32.22
CA GLU A 45 -7.45 -9.06 32.62
C GLU A 45 -8.27 -7.97 31.92
N ARG A 46 -8.44 -8.09 30.59
CA ARG A 46 -9.24 -7.12 29.83
C ARG A 46 -10.70 -7.07 30.27
N ARG A 47 -11.30 -8.22 30.57
CA ARG A 47 -12.67 -8.28 31.09
C ARG A 47 -12.77 -7.64 32.47
N LYS A 48 -11.77 -7.84 33.33
CA LYS A 48 -11.73 -7.24 34.66
C LYS A 48 -11.63 -5.72 34.56
N GLU A 49 -10.72 -5.21 33.74
CA GLU A 49 -10.51 -3.77 33.56
C GLU A 49 -11.70 -3.09 32.89
N TYR A 50 -12.24 -3.67 31.82
CA TYR A 50 -13.45 -3.14 31.18
C TYR A 50 -14.65 -3.08 32.15
N ARG A 51 -14.83 -4.07 33.03
CA ARG A 51 -15.88 -4.02 34.05
C ARG A 51 -15.66 -2.91 35.07
N GLN A 52 -14.41 -2.53 35.33
CA GLN A 52 -14.07 -1.47 36.27
C GLN A 52 -14.22 -0.08 35.64
N THR A 53 -13.69 0.11 34.43
CA THR A 53 -13.57 1.43 33.79
C THR A 53 -14.65 1.72 32.76
N HIS A 54 -15.33 0.68 32.25
CA HIS A 54 -16.22 0.73 31.07
C HIS A 54 -15.54 1.26 29.80
N VAL A 55 -14.20 1.26 29.77
CA VAL A 55 -13.36 1.69 28.64
C VAL A 55 -12.57 0.48 28.14
N ASP A 56 -12.46 0.32 26.81
CA ASP A 56 -11.65 -0.74 26.23
C ASP A 56 -10.16 -0.49 26.54
N PRO A 57 -9.50 -1.44 27.23
CA PRO A 57 -8.13 -1.26 27.69
C PRO A 57 -7.08 -1.33 26.58
N ASP A 58 -7.42 -1.87 25.41
CA ASP A 58 -6.48 -2.07 24.31
C ASP A 58 -6.42 -0.80 23.43
N HIS A 59 -5.22 -0.28 23.16
CA HIS A 59 -4.99 0.95 22.39
C HIS A 59 -3.96 0.74 21.28
N VAL A 60 -4.02 1.50 20.20
CA VAL A 60 -3.04 1.45 19.08
C VAL A 60 -2.52 2.85 18.74
N PHE A 61 -1.35 2.94 18.11
CA PHE A 61 -0.97 4.15 17.40
C PHE A 61 -1.81 4.30 16.15
N TYR A 62 -2.42 5.47 15.98
CA TYR A 62 -3.35 5.76 14.90
C TYR A 62 -3.03 7.12 14.31
N TYR A 63 -2.69 7.15 13.04
CA TYR A 63 -2.54 8.39 12.28
C TYR A 63 -3.74 8.58 11.37
N ASP A 64 -4.43 9.70 11.56
CA ASP A 64 -5.56 10.13 10.75
C ASP A 64 -5.06 11.11 9.67
N LEU A 65 -5.23 10.78 8.39
CA LEU A 65 -4.77 11.65 7.31
C LEU A 65 -5.62 12.91 7.19
N ALA A 66 -6.91 12.85 7.52
CA ALA A 66 -7.82 13.99 7.35
C ALA A 66 -7.48 15.12 8.33
N SER A 67 -7.24 14.77 9.59
CA SER A 67 -6.82 15.72 10.63
C SER A 67 -5.31 15.92 10.67
N GLY A 68 -4.53 15.04 10.03
CA GLY A 68 -3.07 15.03 10.09
C GLY A 68 -2.54 14.79 11.50
N SER A 69 -3.27 14.07 12.35
CA SER A 69 -2.97 13.85 13.78
C SER A 69 -2.50 12.43 14.06
N LEU A 70 -1.45 12.30 14.88
CA LEU A 70 -0.98 11.02 15.43
C LEU A 70 -1.43 10.89 16.88
N ASP A 71 -2.37 9.97 17.12
CA ASP A 71 -2.95 9.72 18.43
C ASP A 71 -2.70 8.29 18.92
N VAL A 72 -2.96 8.07 20.21
CA VAL A 72 -3.20 6.74 20.77
C VAL A 72 -4.71 6.57 20.91
N ARG A 73 -5.31 5.66 20.15
CA ARG A 73 -6.77 5.47 20.12
C ARG A 73 -7.17 4.08 20.62
N SER A 74 -8.34 4.02 21.25
CA SER A 74 -8.89 2.76 21.75
C SER A 74 -9.31 1.85 20.60
N ILE A 75 -8.95 0.56 20.68
CA ILE A 75 -9.33 -0.45 19.68
C ILE A 75 -10.84 -0.55 19.56
N GLY A 76 -11.58 -0.37 20.66
CA GLY A 76 -13.03 -0.50 20.68
C GLY A 76 -13.80 0.58 19.93
N THR A 77 -13.12 1.65 19.47
CA THR A 77 -13.75 2.80 18.81
C THR A 77 -13.22 3.08 17.41
N ILE A 78 -12.03 2.58 17.04
CA ILE A 78 -11.45 2.81 15.72
C ILE A 78 -11.98 1.84 14.68
N TYR A 79 -11.97 2.26 13.41
CA TYR A 79 -12.45 1.46 12.28
C TYR A 79 -13.87 0.94 12.46
N GLY A 80 -14.68 1.59 13.30
CA GLY A 80 -15.99 1.10 13.64
C GLY A 80 -17.11 1.85 12.94
N LEU A 81 -18.13 1.10 12.52
CA LEU A 81 -19.33 1.56 11.84
C LEU A 81 -20.55 1.07 12.63
N LYS A 82 -21.46 1.98 12.97
CA LYS A 82 -22.70 1.62 13.65
C LYS A 82 -23.69 1.03 12.67
N ASN A 83 -24.30 -0.10 13.04
CA ASN A 83 -25.41 -0.73 12.31
C ASN A 83 -25.10 -1.06 10.84
N LEU A 84 -23.85 -1.42 10.53
CA LEU A 84 -23.42 -1.64 9.16
C LEU A 84 -24.22 -2.75 8.45
N TYR A 85 -24.49 -3.85 9.16
CA TYR A 85 -25.24 -5.02 8.64
C TYR A 85 -26.65 -5.13 9.20
N ARG A 86 -27.17 -4.06 9.80
CA ARG A 86 -28.52 -4.11 10.38
C ARG A 86 -29.52 -4.32 9.25
N ASP A 87 -30.16 -5.48 9.25
CA ASP A 87 -31.14 -5.86 8.25
C ASP A 87 -32.55 -5.64 8.78
N ALA A 88 -33.17 -4.55 8.36
CA ALA A 88 -34.54 -4.24 8.74
C ALA A 88 -35.57 -5.17 8.08
N SER A 89 -35.18 -5.89 7.00
CA SER A 89 -36.06 -6.82 6.29
C SER A 89 -36.20 -8.18 6.99
N ASN A 90 -35.30 -8.49 7.93
CA ASN A 90 -35.38 -9.64 8.83
C ASN A 90 -35.75 -9.20 10.26
N PRO A 91 -37.05 -8.98 10.57
CA PRO A 91 -37.48 -8.50 11.88
C PRO A 91 -37.23 -9.51 13.00
N SER A 92 -37.01 -10.79 12.67
CA SER A 92 -36.76 -11.86 13.64
C SER A 92 -35.34 -11.81 14.23
N ASN A 93 -34.35 -11.42 13.44
CA ASN A 93 -32.98 -11.19 13.88
C ASN A 93 -32.29 -10.16 13.00
N VAL A 94 -32.50 -8.88 13.30
CA VAL A 94 -31.91 -7.75 12.57
C VAL A 94 -30.37 -7.72 12.61
N ASN A 95 -29.74 -8.54 13.45
CA ASN A 95 -28.29 -8.62 13.66
C ASN A 95 -27.71 -10.00 13.25
N GLU A 96 -28.46 -10.83 12.51
CA GLU A 96 -28.04 -12.20 12.16
C GLU A 96 -26.67 -12.26 11.45
N LEU A 97 -26.43 -11.34 10.52
CA LEU A 97 -25.16 -11.25 9.79
C LEU A 97 -23.97 -10.98 10.72
N GLU A 98 -24.17 -10.18 11.77
CA GLU A 98 -23.13 -9.91 12.76
C GLU A 98 -22.74 -11.18 13.51
N GLU A 99 -23.73 -11.99 13.91
CA GLU A 99 -23.49 -13.26 14.60
C GLU A 99 -22.69 -14.21 13.71
N LYS A 100 -23.07 -14.33 12.42
CA LYS A 100 -22.37 -15.15 11.43
C LYS A 100 -20.94 -14.67 11.16
N LEU A 101 -20.74 -13.36 11.06
CA LEU A 101 -19.40 -12.77 10.91
C LEU A 101 -18.53 -13.03 12.14
N SER A 102 -19.09 -12.93 13.35
CA SER A 102 -18.35 -13.18 14.59
C SER A 102 -17.81 -14.62 14.68
N VAL A 103 -18.55 -15.59 14.14
CA VAL A 103 -18.12 -16.99 14.02
C VAL A 103 -16.95 -17.11 13.05
N LEU A 104 -17.06 -16.53 11.86
CA LEU A 104 -16.00 -16.54 10.86
C LEU A 104 -14.72 -15.86 11.35
N GLU A 105 -14.85 -14.70 12.02
CA GLU A 105 -13.73 -13.96 12.59
C GLU A 105 -13.04 -14.73 13.72
N ARG A 106 -13.81 -15.40 14.58
CA ARG A 106 -13.26 -16.26 15.64
C ARG A 106 -12.44 -17.40 15.05
N ASP A 107 -12.97 -18.09 14.05
CA ASP A 107 -12.29 -19.23 13.43
C ASP A 107 -11.01 -18.77 12.69
N ALA A 108 -11.07 -17.65 11.96
CA ALA A 108 -9.91 -17.02 11.33
C ALA A 108 -8.84 -16.59 12.36
N ALA A 109 -9.26 -16.07 13.53
CA ALA A 109 -8.34 -15.66 14.58
C ALA A 109 -7.51 -16.83 15.14
N VAL A 110 -8.12 -18.02 15.26
CA VAL A 110 -7.42 -19.24 15.69
C VAL A 110 -6.37 -19.65 14.65
N ILE A 111 -6.74 -19.65 13.37
CA ILE A 111 -5.84 -20.03 12.29
C ILE A 111 -4.65 -19.06 12.21
N ILE A 112 -4.91 -17.75 12.30
CA ILE A 112 -3.85 -16.71 12.25
C ILE A 112 -2.94 -16.77 13.48
N GLU A 113 -3.43 -17.12 14.67
CA GLU A 113 -2.57 -17.41 15.83
C GLU A 113 -1.68 -18.64 15.58
N GLY A 114 -2.20 -19.66 14.88
CA GLY A 114 -1.42 -20.79 14.40
C GLY A 114 -0.28 -20.35 13.48
N LEU A 115 -0.55 -19.46 12.51
CA LEU A 115 0.48 -18.91 11.62
C LEU A 115 1.58 -18.17 12.39
N HIS A 116 1.22 -17.41 13.42
CA HIS A 116 2.19 -16.75 14.30
C HIS A 116 3.07 -17.74 15.06
N SER A 117 2.47 -18.83 15.56
CA SER A 117 3.20 -19.89 16.26
C SER A 117 4.19 -20.61 15.34
N SER A 118 3.90 -20.65 14.03
CA SER A 118 4.76 -21.21 12.99
C SER A 118 5.88 -20.30 12.49
N LEU A 119 5.96 -19.02 12.92
CA LEU A 119 7.01 -18.10 12.45
C LEU A 119 8.43 -18.63 12.73
N ALA A 120 8.63 -19.26 13.88
CA ALA A 120 9.94 -19.79 14.27
C ALA A 120 10.41 -20.97 13.40
N SER A 121 9.49 -21.82 12.94
CA SER A 121 9.81 -22.94 12.05
C SER A 121 9.96 -22.52 10.59
N GLY A 122 9.49 -21.32 10.22
CA GLY A 122 9.44 -20.86 8.83
C GLY A 122 8.45 -21.64 7.96
N LYS A 123 7.61 -22.50 8.55
CA LYS A 123 6.64 -23.34 7.84
C LYS A 123 5.33 -23.43 8.61
N ALA A 124 4.22 -23.18 7.93
CA ALA A 124 2.87 -23.34 8.45
C ALA A 124 2.18 -24.54 7.79
N ILE A 125 1.52 -25.37 8.60
CA ILE A 125 0.71 -26.47 8.11
C ILE A 125 -0.76 -26.12 8.35
N LEU A 126 -1.54 -26.05 7.28
CA LEU A 126 -2.98 -25.79 7.35
C LEU A 126 -3.73 -27.00 6.83
N LYS A 127 -4.73 -27.46 7.60
CA LYS A 127 -5.70 -28.43 7.07
C LYS A 127 -6.57 -27.77 6.02
N ARG A 128 -7.13 -28.56 5.09
CA ARG A 128 -8.00 -28.08 4.02
C ARG A 128 -9.12 -27.20 4.55
N HIS A 129 -9.83 -27.66 5.57
CA HIS A 129 -10.95 -26.89 6.12
C HIS A 129 -10.51 -25.56 6.74
N ASP A 130 -9.32 -25.48 7.34
CA ASP A 130 -8.76 -24.24 7.88
C ASP A 130 -8.37 -23.29 6.74
N LEU A 131 -7.71 -23.81 5.69
CA LEU A 131 -7.37 -23.03 4.50
C LEU A 131 -8.63 -22.48 3.82
N GLN A 132 -9.69 -23.28 3.70
CA GLN A 132 -10.97 -22.87 3.12
C GLN A 132 -11.66 -21.79 3.97
N ARG A 133 -11.71 -21.96 5.30
CA ARG A 133 -12.22 -20.96 6.24
C ARG A 133 -11.43 -19.65 6.14
N LEU A 134 -10.10 -19.73 6.05
CA LEU A 134 -9.25 -18.55 5.92
C LEU A 134 -9.47 -17.85 4.57
N ARG A 135 -9.52 -18.58 3.45
CA ARG A 135 -9.85 -18.00 2.12
C ARG A 135 -11.21 -17.30 2.13
N LYS A 136 -12.21 -17.93 2.75
CA LYS A 136 -13.54 -17.35 2.93
C LYS A 136 -13.51 -16.08 3.77
N PHE A 137 -12.79 -16.07 4.89
CA PHE A 137 -12.56 -14.89 5.70
C PHE A 137 -11.91 -13.76 4.89
N LEU A 138 -10.82 -14.02 4.17
CA LEU A 138 -10.12 -12.99 3.38
C LEU A 138 -11.03 -12.40 2.29
N PHE A 139 -11.79 -13.25 1.57
CA PHE A 139 -12.74 -12.79 0.57
C PHE A 139 -13.80 -11.87 1.19
N ILE A 140 -14.46 -12.33 2.26
CA ILE A 140 -15.54 -11.57 2.92
C ILE A 140 -15.00 -10.26 3.49
N MET A 141 -13.78 -10.24 4.02
CA MET A 141 -13.17 -9.00 4.51
C MET A 141 -13.00 -7.95 3.41
N HIS A 142 -12.57 -8.36 2.22
CA HIS A 142 -12.52 -7.45 1.09
C HIS A 142 -13.91 -7.03 0.63
N TYR A 143 -14.84 -7.98 0.49
CA TYR A 143 -16.21 -7.70 0.06
C TYR A 143 -16.89 -6.67 0.96
N ARG A 144 -16.63 -6.77 2.27
CA ARG A 144 -17.05 -5.79 3.28
C ARG A 144 -16.41 -4.41 3.09
N ASN A 145 -15.12 -4.38 2.72
CA ASN A 145 -14.36 -3.14 2.50
C ASN A 145 -14.82 -2.36 1.26
N CYS A 146 -15.31 -3.05 0.22
CA CYS A 146 -15.99 -2.39 -0.91
C CYS A 146 -17.33 -1.74 -0.52
N GLY A 147 -17.91 -2.19 0.61
CA GLY A 147 -19.08 -1.61 1.24
C GLY A 147 -20.35 -1.67 0.38
N ARG A 148 -21.32 -0.83 0.76
CA ARG A 148 -22.63 -0.74 0.11
C ARG A 148 -22.58 -0.25 -1.33
N THR A 149 -21.46 0.33 -1.76
CA THR A 149 -21.27 0.85 -3.12
C THR A 149 -20.94 -0.23 -4.15
N TYR A 150 -20.70 -1.48 -3.73
CA TYR A 150 -20.29 -2.56 -4.64
C TYR A 150 -21.26 -2.80 -5.80
N PHE A 151 -22.57 -2.75 -5.53
CA PHE A 151 -23.62 -2.88 -6.55
C PHE A 151 -24.27 -1.54 -6.92
N ASN A 152 -23.61 -0.41 -6.64
CA ASN A 152 -24.14 0.90 -7.01
C ASN A 152 -24.08 1.07 -8.54
N PRO A 153 -25.22 1.21 -9.25
CA PRO A 153 -25.26 1.34 -10.72
C PRO A 153 -24.43 2.49 -11.28
N ASP A 154 -24.21 3.54 -10.48
CA ASP A 154 -23.44 4.73 -10.89
C ASP A 154 -21.94 4.60 -10.61
N ALA A 155 -21.55 3.67 -9.73
CA ALA A 155 -20.15 3.34 -9.43
C ALA A 155 -19.62 2.18 -10.26
N LEU A 156 -20.51 1.37 -10.86
CA LEU A 156 -20.15 0.28 -11.74
C LEU A 156 -19.62 0.81 -13.08
N THR A 157 -18.31 0.69 -13.28
CA THR A 157 -17.64 0.88 -14.58
C THR A 157 -18.01 -0.20 -15.60
N GLU A 158 -18.70 -1.26 -15.17
CA GLU A 158 -19.02 -2.45 -15.95
C GLU A 158 -20.36 -2.33 -16.71
N GLY A 159 -20.49 -1.29 -17.53
CA GLY A 159 -21.47 -1.17 -18.62
C GLY A 159 -22.99 -1.31 -18.30
N PRO A 160 -23.86 -1.16 -19.33
CA PRO A 160 -25.31 -1.21 -19.15
C PRO A 160 -25.88 -2.57 -18.76
N GLN A 161 -25.14 -3.66 -18.94
CA GLN A 161 -25.66 -5.04 -18.86
C GLN A 161 -25.74 -5.58 -17.43
N ILE A 162 -24.77 -5.24 -16.56
CA ILE A 162 -24.86 -5.59 -15.13
C ILE A 162 -26.05 -4.91 -14.47
N ARG A 163 -26.48 -3.74 -14.97
CA ARG A 163 -27.71 -3.10 -14.50
C ARG A 163 -28.94 -3.99 -14.73
N LEU A 164 -29.05 -4.63 -15.90
CA LEU A 164 -30.18 -5.52 -16.20
C LEU A 164 -30.18 -6.77 -15.32
N TRP A 165 -29.01 -7.37 -15.10
CA TRP A 165 -28.88 -8.48 -14.15
C TRP A 165 -29.26 -8.05 -12.74
N LEU A 166 -28.78 -6.88 -12.29
CA LEU A 166 -29.04 -6.37 -10.95
C LEU A 166 -30.54 -6.10 -10.73
N GLU A 167 -31.24 -5.53 -11.71
CA GLU A 167 -32.70 -5.33 -11.63
C GLU A 167 -33.46 -6.66 -11.56
N ARG A 168 -33.04 -7.67 -12.32
CA ARG A 168 -33.63 -9.01 -12.22
C ARG A 168 -33.33 -9.67 -10.87
N TYR A 169 -32.10 -9.54 -10.38
CA TYR A 169 -31.67 -10.06 -9.08
C TYR A 169 -32.53 -9.45 -7.97
N LYS A 170 -32.70 -8.12 -8.00
CA LYS A 170 -33.58 -7.40 -7.06
C LYS A 170 -35.01 -7.95 -7.08
N ALA A 171 -35.60 -8.10 -8.27
CA ALA A 171 -36.96 -8.62 -8.41
C ALA A 171 -37.09 -10.05 -7.88
N LYS A 172 -36.14 -10.93 -8.21
CA LYS A 172 -36.14 -12.34 -7.79
C LYS A 172 -35.98 -12.51 -6.27
N HIS A 173 -35.09 -11.73 -5.67
CA HIS A 173 -34.73 -11.81 -4.25
C HIS A 173 -35.44 -10.77 -3.38
N GLN A 174 -36.44 -10.08 -3.92
CA GLN A 174 -37.24 -9.06 -3.24
C GLN A 174 -36.41 -7.91 -2.62
N CYS A 175 -35.21 -7.66 -3.15
CA CYS A 175 -34.33 -6.58 -2.70
C CYS A 175 -34.80 -5.25 -3.29
N GLN A 176 -34.90 -4.20 -2.45
CA GLN A 176 -35.38 -2.88 -2.89
C GLN A 176 -34.21 -1.96 -3.29
N THR A 177 -33.06 -2.11 -2.64
CA THR A 177 -31.88 -1.29 -2.83
C THR A 177 -30.66 -2.12 -3.24
N HIS A 178 -29.63 -1.47 -3.78
CA HIS A 178 -28.33 -2.12 -4.01
C HIS A 178 -27.65 -2.56 -2.69
N THR A 179 -27.99 -1.90 -1.56
CA THR A 179 -27.53 -2.31 -0.23
C THR A 179 -28.16 -3.63 0.17
N ASP A 180 -29.45 -3.83 -0.14
CA ASP A 180 -30.15 -5.09 0.14
C ASP A 180 -29.54 -6.24 -0.67
N VAL A 181 -29.20 -5.99 -1.94
CA VAL A 181 -28.48 -6.98 -2.77
C VAL A 181 -27.11 -7.31 -2.16
N TRP A 182 -26.38 -6.30 -1.68
CA TRP A 182 -25.09 -6.52 -1.01
C TRP A 182 -25.22 -7.34 0.28
N LEU A 183 -26.25 -7.10 1.10
CA LEU A 183 -26.54 -7.89 2.29
C LEU A 183 -26.95 -9.32 1.93
N HIS A 184 -27.80 -9.49 0.92
CA HIS A 184 -28.25 -10.81 0.44
C HIS A 184 -27.09 -11.66 -0.10
N VAL A 185 -26.19 -11.05 -0.88
CA VAL A 185 -24.99 -11.73 -1.38
C VAL A 185 -24.00 -12.04 -0.24
N LEU A 186 -23.89 -11.17 0.78
CA LEU A 186 -23.13 -11.47 1.99
C LEU A 186 -23.70 -12.68 2.74
N HIS A 187 -25.02 -12.80 2.83
CA HIS A 187 -25.70 -13.98 3.36
C HIS A 187 -25.31 -15.23 2.60
N TYR A 188 -25.42 -15.21 1.27
CA TYR A 188 -24.99 -16.31 0.41
C TYR A 188 -23.54 -16.72 0.72
N TYR A 189 -22.60 -15.77 0.78
CA TYR A 189 -21.23 -16.13 1.12
C TYR A 189 -21.13 -16.73 2.51
N LEU A 190 -21.79 -16.21 3.54
CA LEU A 190 -21.67 -16.73 4.90
C LEU A 190 -22.28 -18.12 5.06
N ASP A 191 -23.44 -18.36 4.48
CA ASP A 191 -24.23 -19.58 4.68
C ASP A 191 -23.81 -20.72 3.75
N THR A 192 -23.33 -20.41 2.55
CA THR A 192 -22.94 -21.42 1.58
C THR A 192 -21.55 -21.99 1.90
N PRO A 193 -21.38 -23.33 2.00
CA PRO A 193 -20.06 -23.94 2.17
C PRO A 193 -19.12 -23.58 1.03
N HIS A 194 -17.81 -23.48 1.32
CA HIS A 194 -16.79 -23.14 0.33
C HIS A 194 -16.88 -23.99 -0.95
N SER A 195 -17.03 -25.31 -0.81
CA SER A 195 -17.15 -26.22 -1.95
C SER A 195 -18.38 -25.96 -2.80
N GLN A 196 -19.51 -25.60 -2.18
CA GLN A 196 -20.75 -25.31 -2.91
C GLN A 196 -20.63 -24.01 -3.70
N ILE A 197 -20.00 -22.96 -3.14
CA ILE A 197 -19.75 -21.72 -3.90
C ILE A 197 -18.93 -22.00 -5.17
N LEU A 198 -17.95 -22.90 -5.07
CA LEU A 198 -17.15 -23.29 -6.23
C LEU A 198 -17.95 -24.12 -7.24
N ASN A 199 -18.83 -25.00 -6.78
CA ASN A 199 -19.72 -25.76 -7.66
C ASN A 199 -20.72 -24.83 -8.39
N ASP A 200 -21.26 -23.84 -7.70
CA ASP A 200 -22.17 -22.84 -8.28
C ASP A 200 -21.46 -22.05 -9.40
N ALA A 201 -20.21 -21.62 -9.16
CA ALA A 201 -19.39 -20.98 -10.18
C ALA A 201 -19.07 -21.91 -11.36
N GLN A 202 -18.76 -23.18 -11.08
CA GLN A 202 -18.48 -24.18 -12.10
C GLN A 202 -19.69 -24.42 -13.02
N ALA A 203 -20.88 -24.53 -12.44
CA ALA A 203 -22.12 -24.67 -13.21
C ALA A 203 -22.36 -23.48 -14.16
N VAL A 204 -21.97 -22.28 -13.75
CA VAL A 204 -21.98 -21.09 -14.62
C VAL A 204 -20.98 -21.23 -15.76
N TYR A 205 -19.75 -21.67 -15.50
CA TYR A 205 -18.74 -21.88 -16.54
C TYR A 205 -19.14 -22.98 -17.53
N ASP A 206 -19.70 -24.10 -17.05
CA ASP A 206 -20.14 -25.20 -17.90
C ASP A 206 -21.25 -24.76 -18.86
N ARG A 207 -22.14 -23.88 -18.39
CA ARG A 207 -23.28 -23.40 -19.18
C ARG A 207 -22.91 -22.32 -20.20
N TYR A 208 -22.03 -21.39 -19.82
CA TYR A 208 -21.78 -20.18 -20.62
C TYR A 208 -20.38 -20.12 -21.22
N GLY A 209 -19.45 -20.93 -20.74
CA GLY A 209 -18.05 -20.95 -21.12
C GLY A 209 -17.21 -19.97 -20.30
N TRP A 210 -16.08 -20.46 -19.77
CA TRP A 210 -15.10 -19.70 -18.98
C TRP A 210 -14.69 -18.35 -19.61
N GLU A 211 -14.29 -18.36 -20.88
CA GLU A 211 -13.78 -17.17 -21.58
C GLU A 211 -14.83 -16.05 -21.68
N LYS A 212 -16.11 -16.42 -21.84
CA LYS A 212 -17.20 -15.43 -21.96
C LYS A 212 -17.50 -14.76 -20.62
N ILE A 213 -17.47 -15.52 -19.52
CA ILE A 213 -17.71 -15.01 -18.17
C ILE A 213 -16.55 -14.13 -17.70
N ARG A 214 -15.31 -14.44 -18.08
CA ARG A 214 -14.12 -13.65 -17.71
C ARG A 214 -13.98 -12.35 -18.50
N ASN A 215 -14.69 -12.21 -19.62
CA ASN A 215 -14.63 -11.03 -20.48
C ASN A 215 -16.03 -10.44 -20.77
N PRO A 216 -16.74 -9.94 -19.74
CA PRO A 216 -18.09 -9.37 -19.91
C PRO A 216 -18.10 -8.11 -20.78
N ALA A 217 -16.95 -7.43 -20.95
CA ALA A 217 -16.81 -6.33 -21.90
C ALA A 217 -16.86 -6.79 -23.38
N MET A 218 -16.60 -8.07 -23.67
CA MET A 218 -16.68 -8.66 -25.02
C MET A 218 -17.96 -9.46 -25.27
N THR A 219 -18.82 -9.69 -24.26
CA THR A 219 -20.03 -10.50 -24.43
C THR A 219 -21.19 -10.01 -23.58
N HIS A 220 -22.40 -10.02 -24.17
CA HIS A 220 -23.66 -9.71 -23.49
C HIS A 220 -23.85 -10.64 -22.28
N LEU A 221 -23.75 -10.10 -21.06
CA LEU A 221 -24.10 -10.82 -19.84
C LEU A 221 -25.59 -11.17 -19.90
N ASP A 222 -25.93 -12.46 -19.85
CA ASP A 222 -27.32 -12.91 -19.79
C ASP A 222 -27.95 -12.39 -18.50
N PRO A 223 -28.98 -11.53 -18.54
CA PRO A 223 -29.64 -11.05 -17.34
C PRO A 223 -30.27 -12.19 -16.53
N ALA A 224 -30.51 -13.37 -17.12
CA ALA A 224 -31.00 -14.57 -16.48
C ALA A 224 -29.94 -15.38 -15.72
N LEU A 225 -28.69 -14.94 -15.73
CA LEU A 225 -27.58 -15.65 -15.12
C LEU A 225 -27.78 -15.82 -13.60
N GLU A 226 -27.89 -17.07 -13.17
CA GLU A 226 -27.96 -17.44 -11.76
C GLU A 226 -26.55 -17.63 -11.19
N HIS A 227 -26.38 -17.37 -9.88
CA HIS A 227 -25.11 -17.54 -9.15
C HIS A 227 -23.92 -16.74 -9.70
N TYR A 228 -24.16 -15.62 -10.37
CA TYR A 228 -23.08 -14.74 -10.83
C TYR A 228 -22.18 -14.26 -9.66
N GLU A 229 -22.76 -14.08 -8.47
CA GLU A 229 -22.05 -13.77 -7.24
C GLU A 229 -21.02 -14.84 -6.83
N ALA A 230 -21.12 -16.08 -7.32
CA ALA A 230 -20.13 -17.12 -7.03
C ALA A 230 -18.80 -16.89 -7.78
N ILE A 231 -18.83 -16.20 -8.93
CA ILE A 231 -17.69 -16.03 -9.83
C ILE A 231 -16.52 -15.28 -9.17
N PRO A 232 -16.71 -14.11 -8.53
CA PRO A 232 -15.59 -13.41 -7.88
C PRO A 232 -14.93 -14.23 -6.77
N TYR A 233 -15.71 -15.04 -6.04
CA TYR A 233 -15.19 -15.92 -5.00
C TYR A 233 -14.34 -17.04 -5.60
N HIS A 234 -14.85 -17.70 -6.64
CA HIS A 234 -14.15 -18.74 -7.37
C HIS A 234 -12.80 -18.25 -7.90
N ILE A 235 -12.80 -17.09 -8.57
CA ILE A 235 -11.57 -16.45 -9.08
C ILE A 235 -10.54 -16.30 -7.95
N GLN A 236 -10.93 -15.71 -6.80
CA GLN A 236 -10.00 -15.56 -5.68
C GLN A 236 -9.52 -16.91 -5.11
N ALA A 237 -10.41 -17.90 -5.03
CA ALA A 237 -10.13 -19.18 -4.40
C ALA A 237 -9.21 -20.07 -5.24
N GLU A 238 -9.44 -20.13 -6.55
CA GLU A 238 -8.80 -21.11 -7.46
C GLU A 238 -7.72 -20.46 -8.34
N GLU A 239 -7.86 -19.19 -8.74
CA GLU A 239 -6.83 -18.52 -9.57
C GLU A 239 -5.70 -17.90 -8.75
N TYR A 240 -5.79 -17.82 -7.42
CA TYR A 240 -4.72 -17.23 -6.60
C TYR A 240 -4.10 -18.24 -5.63
N SER A 241 -2.77 -18.36 -5.74
CA SER A 241 -1.90 -19.03 -4.79
C SER A 241 -1.88 -18.29 -3.45
N PHE A 242 -1.96 -19.06 -2.38
CA PHE A 242 -1.88 -18.55 -1.02
C PHE A 242 -0.41 -18.47 -0.57
N CYS A 243 0.05 -17.27 -0.20
CA CYS A 243 1.43 -17.00 0.22
C CYS A 243 1.44 -16.34 1.60
N ILE A 244 2.47 -16.65 2.40
CA ILE A 244 2.64 -16.10 3.75
C ILE A 244 3.99 -15.40 3.81
N TRP A 245 3.98 -14.08 4.00
CA TRP A 245 5.21 -13.30 4.13
C TRP A 245 5.38 -12.79 5.55
N GLU A 246 6.58 -12.96 6.08
CA GLU A 246 7.00 -12.40 7.36
C GLU A 246 7.79 -11.10 7.14
N ALA A 247 7.46 -10.03 7.85
CA ALA A 247 8.20 -8.78 7.80
C ALA A 247 9.68 -8.98 8.21
N ASN A 248 10.57 -8.12 7.73
CA ASN A 248 11.94 -8.08 8.24
C ASN A 248 11.96 -7.76 9.75
N VAL A 249 12.89 -8.32 10.53
CA VAL A 249 12.98 -8.13 11.99
C VAL A 249 13.15 -6.66 12.43
N ALA A 250 13.80 -5.84 11.60
CA ALA A 250 14.01 -4.41 11.83
C ALA A 250 12.81 -3.55 11.38
N SER A 251 11.75 -4.17 10.87
CA SER A 251 10.58 -3.49 10.32
C SER A 251 9.28 -4.18 10.75
N GLU A 252 8.18 -3.64 10.27
CA GLU A 252 6.84 -4.17 10.41
C GLU A 252 5.99 -3.83 9.20
N PHE A 253 4.94 -4.62 8.97
CA PHE A 253 3.85 -4.21 8.09
C PHE A 253 2.95 -3.22 8.80
N ILE A 254 2.59 -2.15 8.10
CA ILE A 254 1.59 -1.18 8.58
C ILE A 254 0.19 -1.67 8.23
N LEU A 255 -0.82 -1.18 8.95
CA LEU A 255 -2.21 -1.42 8.64
C LEU A 255 -2.87 -0.12 8.18
N THR A 256 -3.66 -0.17 7.12
CA THR A 256 -4.38 1.01 6.60
C THR A 256 -5.89 0.78 6.61
N SER A 257 -6.68 1.87 6.58
CA SER A 257 -8.15 1.79 6.51
C SER A 257 -8.68 0.96 5.34
N ARG A 258 -7.89 0.80 4.27
CA ARG A 258 -8.20 -0.03 3.09
C ARG A 258 -7.24 -1.20 2.88
N GLY A 259 -6.42 -1.54 3.88
CA GLY A 259 -5.35 -2.54 3.77
C GLY A 259 -5.81 -4.00 3.72
N PHE A 260 -7.12 -4.26 3.75
CA PHE A 260 -7.70 -5.60 3.66
C PHE A 260 -8.20 -5.90 2.26
N GLY A 261 -7.44 -6.73 1.55
CA GLY A 261 -7.74 -7.16 0.19
C GLY A 261 -7.37 -6.11 -0.85
N LEU A 262 -6.27 -5.38 -0.61
CA LEU A 262 -5.76 -4.39 -1.53
C LEU A 262 -5.17 -5.05 -2.77
N TRP A 263 -5.53 -4.57 -3.95
CA TRP A 263 -4.98 -5.06 -5.22
C TRP A 263 -3.66 -4.38 -5.56
N GLU A 264 -2.69 -5.16 -6.02
CA GLU A 264 -1.41 -4.68 -6.49
C GLU A 264 -1.03 -5.36 -7.80
N GLY A 265 -0.45 -4.54 -8.67
CA GLY A 265 0.05 -4.94 -9.95
C GLY A 265 -1.04 -5.16 -11.00
N VAL A 266 -0.68 -4.94 -12.26
CA VAL A 266 -1.59 -5.13 -13.40
C VAL A 266 -0.88 -5.98 -14.44
N SER A 267 -1.53 -7.07 -14.86
CA SER A 267 -1.05 -7.90 -15.96
C SER A 267 -1.03 -7.10 -17.27
N GLY A 268 -0.25 -7.54 -18.27
CA GLY A 268 -0.09 -6.82 -19.54
C GLY A 268 -1.39 -6.52 -20.30
N THR A 269 -2.50 -7.22 -20.00
CA THR A 269 -3.83 -6.97 -20.59
C THR A 269 -4.62 -5.87 -19.87
N GLY A 270 -4.09 -5.27 -18.80
CA GLY A 270 -4.73 -4.20 -18.04
C GLY A 270 -5.85 -4.65 -17.10
N ARG A 271 -6.19 -5.94 -17.07
CA ARG A 271 -7.45 -6.44 -16.50
C ARG A 271 -7.30 -7.41 -15.32
N THR A 272 -6.14 -8.02 -15.14
CA THR A 272 -5.92 -8.98 -14.04
C THR A 272 -4.93 -8.42 -13.05
N GLN A 273 -5.34 -8.34 -11.79
CA GLN A 273 -4.47 -7.89 -10.71
C GLN A 273 -3.55 -9.03 -10.26
N VAL A 274 -2.28 -8.73 -10.03
CA VAL A 274 -1.25 -9.76 -9.81
C VAL A 274 -1.27 -10.27 -8.37
N HIS A 275 -1.40 -9.35 -7.41
CA HIS A 275 -1.38 -9.66 -5.98
C HIS A 275 -2.59 -9.05 -5.28
N ARG A 276 -3.02 -9.73 -4.22
CA ARG A 276 -3.98 -9.21 -3.25
C ARG A 276 -3.42 -9.31 -1.84
N LEU A 277 -3.37 -8.18 -1.14
CA LEU A 277 -2.68 -8.03 0.14
C LEU A 277 -3.67 -8.05 1.30
N PHE A 278 -3.35 -8.81 2.34
CA PHE A 278 -4.10 -8.87 3.60
C PHE A 278 -3.15 -8.80 4.80
N VAL A 279 -3.00 -7.61 5.39
CA VAL A 279 -2.14 -7.43 6.56
C VAL A 279 -2.87 -7.93 7.81
N VAL A 280 -2.45 -9.08 8.33
CA VAL A 280 -3.10 -9.71 9.50
C VAL A 280 -2.37 -9.41 10.81
N SER A 281 -1.15 -8.88 10.76
CA SER A 281 -0.38 -8.38 11.91
C SER A 281 0.82 -7.54 11.45
N PRO A 282 1.55 -6.88 12.37
CA PRO A 282 2.83 -6.22 12.05
C PRO A 282 3.90 -7.17 11.50
N ARG A 283 3.76 -8.49 11.70
CA ARG A 283 4.75 -9.50 11.31
C ARG A 283 4.33 -10.33 10.11
N ILE A 284 3.03 -10.45 9.82
CA ILE A 284 2.51 -11.36 8.80
C ILE A 284 1.58 -10.59 7.86
N VAL A 285 1.86 -10.69 6.56
CA VAL A 285 0.92 -10.37 5.49
C VAL A 285 0.62 -11.65 4.72
N VAL A 286 -0.66 -11.88 4.46
CA VAL A 286 -1.11 -12.93 3.54
C VAL A 286 -1.24 -12.32 2.17
N ILE A 287 -0.63 -12.96 1.17
CA ILE A 287 -0.70 -12.54 -0.22
C ILE A 287 -1.42 -13.61 -1.02
N LEU A 288 -2.43 -13.20 -1.77
CA LEU A 288 -2.99 -14.03 -2.83
C LEU A 288 -2.30 -13.60 -4.13
N ARG A 289 -1.51 -14.49 -4.74
CA ARG A 289 -0.76 -14.24 -5.97
C ARG A 289 -1.38 -15.01 -7.13
N LEU A 290 -1.60 -14.36 -8.27
CA LEU A 290 -2.20 -14.98 -9.45
C LEU A 290 -1.41 -16.23 -9.89
N ASN A 291 -2.14 -17.30 -10.18
CA ASN A 291 -1.63 -18.55 -10.73
C ASN A 291 -1.41 -18.40 -12.23
N GLY A 292 -0.23 -18.77 -12.71
CA GLY A 292 0.08 -18.81 -14.14
C GLY A 292 1.20 -17.87 -14.57
N PRO A 293 1.62 -17.97 -15.84
CA PRO A 293 2.69 -17.16 -16.39
C PRO A 293 2.22 -15.72 -16.53
N VAL A 294 2.54 -14.92 -15.51
CA VAL A 294 2.44 -13.45 -15.51
C VAL A 294 3.19 -12.84 -16.73
N TYR A 295 4.04 -13.62 -17.40
CA TYR A 295 4.93 -13.22 -18.49
C TYR A 295 4.45 -13.56 -19.91
N GLU A 296 3.30 -14.21 -20.11
CA GLU A 296 2.86 -14.66 -21.46
C GLU A 296 2.08 -13.61 -22.28
N GLY A 297 2.00 -12.37 -21.79
CA GLY A 297 1.48 -11.24 -22.56
C GLY A 297 2.60 -10.46 -23.28
N PRO A 298 2.33 -9.83 -24.43
CA PRO A 298 3.31 -8.98 -25.13
C PRO A 298 3.69 -7.70 -24.35
N LEU A 299 3.00 -7.40 -23.24
CA LEU A 299 3.17 -6.19 -22.45
C LEU A 299 3.74 -6.53 -21.06
N PRO A 300 4.70 -5.74 -20.55
CA PRO A 300 5.34 -5.99 -19.27
C PRO A 300 4.35 -5.84 -18.11
N VAL A 301 4.46 -6.72 -17.12
CA VAL A 301 3.66 -6.62 -15.90
C VAL A 301 4.23 -5.56 -14.99
N ASN A 302 3.37 -4.62 -14.62
CA ASN A 302 3.71 -3.58 -13.67
C ASN A 302 3.38 -4.07 -12.27
N SER A 303 4.37 -4.52 -11.50
CA SER A 303 4.21 -4.89 -10.09
C SER A 303 5.54 -4.71 -9.35
N SER A 304 5.50 -4.05 -8.19
CA SER A 304 6.67 -3.87 -7.33
C SER A 304 6.97 -5.12 -6.51
N LEU A 305 5.98 -6.01 -6.35
CA LEU A 305 6.06 -7.21 -5.50
C LEU A 305 6.33 -8.49 -6.30
N LEU A 306 6.39 -8.41 -7.63
CA LEU A 306 6.54 -9.58 -8.50
C LEU A 306 7.84 -10.36 -8.26
N LYS A 307 8.93 -9.66 -7.91
CA LYS A 307 10.25 -10.25 -7.70
C LYS A 307 10.41 -10.96 -6.35
N ILE A 308 9.45 -10.78 -5.43
CA ILE A 308 9.48 -11.44 -4.13
C ILE A 308 9.24 -12.94 -4.34
N PHE A 309 10.25 -13.73 -4.04
CA PHE A 309 10.17 -15.18 -4.21
C PHE A 309 9.19 -15.79 -3.20
N GLN A 310 8.39 -16.74 -3.67
CA GLN A 310 7.58 -17.59 -2.81
C GLN A 310 7.72 -19.02 -3.29
N GLU A 311 8.17 -19.90 -2.40
CA GLU A 311 8.21 -21.33 -2.67
C GLU A 311 6.77 -21.86 -2.77
N LYS A 312 6.54 -22.76 -3.75
CA LYS A 312 5.24 -23.41 -3.91
C LYS A 312 4.94 -24.26 -2.68
N HIS A 313 3.70 -24.22 -2.23
CA HIS A 313 3.26 -25.06 -1.12
C HIS A 313 3.29 -26.54 -1.52
N THR A 314 3.49 -27.42 -0.54
CA THR A 314 3.37 -28.86 -0.73
C THR A 314 2.06 -29.36 -0.15
N VAL A 315 1.49 -30.39 -0.78
CA VAL A 315 0.22 -30.99 -0.36
C VAL A 315 0.51 -32.40 0.14
N LYS A 316 -0.03 -32.75 1.30
CA LYS A 316 -0.09 -34.12 1.79
C LYS A 316 -1.54 -34.53 1.88
N LEU A 317 -1.93 -35.44 0.98
CA LEU A 317 -3.27 -35.97 0.92
C LEU A 317 -3.48 -37.01 2.03
N VAL A 318 -4.73 -37.17 2.50
CA VAL A 318 -5.07 -38.14 3.55
C VAL A 318 -4.73 -39.58 3.14
N ASN A 319 -4.76 -39.89 1.83
CA ASN A 319 -4.37 -41.18 1.27
C ASN A 319 -2.85 -41.43 1.26
N GLY A 320 -2.03 -40.46 1.72
CA GLY A 320 -0.57 -40.57 1.77
C GLY A 320 0.17 -40.05 0.54
N GLU A 321 -0.55 -39.64 -0.51
CA GLU A 321 0.05 -39.07 -1.73
C GLU A 321 0.54 -37.63 -1.51
N SER A 322 1.60 -37.26 -2.22
CA SER A 322 2.25 -35.94 -2.15
C SER A 322 1.81 -34.95 -3.24
N SER A 323 0.95 -35.39 -4.15
CA SER A 323 0.46 -34.59 -5.29
C SER A 323 -0.84 -35.16 -5.83
N PHE A 324 -1.66 -34.30 -6.45
CA PHE A 324 -2.80 -34.75 -7.24
C PHE A 324 -2.30 -35.29 -8.59
N ASN A 325 -2.63 -36.53 -8.92
CA ASN A 325 -2.35 -37.12 -10.23
C ASN A 325 -3.47 -36.72 -11.19
N PHE A 326 -3.18 -35.81 -12.13
CA PHE A 326 -4.12 -35.47 -13.21
C PHE A 326 -3.87 -36.38 -14.42
N PRO A 327 -4.92 -36.91 -15.07
CA PRO A 327 -4.77 -37.57 -16.36
C PRO A 327 -4.14 -36.62 -17.40
N GLU A 328 -3.21 -37.13 -18.22
CA GLU A 328 -2.62 -36.36 -19.31
C GLU A 328 -3.70 -35.92 -20.31
N GLY A 329 -3.75 -34.62 -20.64
CA GLY A 329 -4.72 -34.05 -21.59
C GLY A 329 -5.99 -33.44 -20.96
N THR A 330 -6.08 -33.37 -19.63
CA THR A 330 -7.23 -32.75 -18.93
C THR A 330 -7.21 -31.23 -19.09
N ASP A 331 -8.27 -30.64 -19.66
CA ASP A 331 -8.41 -29.18 -19.81
C ASP A 331 -8.47 -28.49 -18.44
N ALA A 332 -8.16 -27.18 -18.35
CA ALA A 332 -8.17 -26.45 -17.07
C ALA A 332 -9.54 -26.47 -16.35
N VAL A 333 -10.64 -26.57 -17.11
CA VAL A 333 -12.01 -26.69 -16.60
C VAL A 333 -12.27 -28.10 -16.06
N GLU A 334 -11.84 -29.13 -16.79
CA GLU A 334 -11.95 -30.53 -16.40
C GLU A 334 -11.03 -30.87 -15.21
N SER A 335 -9.93 -30.12 -15.08
CA SER A 335 -9.05 -30.13 -13.90
C SER A 335 -9.81 -29.70 -12.65
N SER A 336 -10.69 -28.68 -12.69
CA SER A 336 -11.45 -28.20 -11.53
C SER A 336 -12.45 -29.23 -10.96
N ILE A 337 -13.09 -30.01 -11.84
CA ILE A 337 -13.97 -31.13 -11.47
C ILE A 337 -13.12 -32.26 -10.86
N THR A 338 -11.94 -32.50 -11.43
CA THR A 338 -10.97 -33.47 -10.91
C THR A 338 -10.42 -33.04 -9.54
N TRP A 339 -10.18 -31.74 -9.31
CA TRP A 339 -9.79 -31.16 -8.03
C TRP A 339 -10.82 -31.39 -6.93
N ASN A 340 -12.12 -31.44 -7.26
CA ASN A 340 -13.21 -31.70 -6.33
C ASN A 340 -13.25 -33.16 -5.85
N LEU A 341 -12.91 -34.11 -6.72
CA LEU A 341 -12.93 -35.55 -6.42
C LEU A 341 -11.89 -35.95 -5.35
N PHE A 342 -10.80 -35.20 -5.23
CA PHE A 342 -9.73 -35.45 -4.26
C PHE A 342 -9.82 -34.58 -3.00
N ARG A 343 -10.96 -33.92 -2.73
CA ARG A 343 -11.15 -33.06 -1.55
C ARG A 343 -11.50 -33.87 -0.32
N LEU A 344 -10.50 -34.17 0.52
CA LEU A 344 -10.77 -34.65 1.88
C LEU A 344 -10.54 -33.51 2.89
N PRO A 345 -11.42 -33.36 3.89
CA PRO A 345 -11.39 -32.22 4.82
C PRO A 345 -10.10 -32.15 5.67
N ASP A 346 -9.38 -33.27 5.76
CA ASP A 346 -8.14 -33.43 6.53
C ASP A 346 -6.86 -33.40 5.68
N ASP A 347 -6.94 -33.10 4.38
CA ASP A 347 -5.72 -32.88 3.58
C ASP A 347 -4.91 -31.73 4.19
N ALA A 348 -3.59 -31.89 4.24
CA ALA A 348 -2.70 -30.93 4.88
C ALA A 348 -1.84 -30.21 3.83
N PHE A 349 -1.80 -28.89 3.93
CA PHE A 349 -1.04 -28.01 3.06
C PHE A 349 0.11 -27.42 3.86
N THR A 350 1.34 -27.62 3.41
CA THR A 350 2.52 -27.03 4.03
C THR A 350 2.97 -25.82 3.23
N PHE A 351 2.89 -24.65 3.85
CA PHE A 351 3.32 -23.37 3.30
C PHE A 351 4.65 -22.97 3.91
N SER A 352 5.58 -22.50 3.07
CA SER A 352 6.74 -21.76 3.56
C SER A 352 6.32 -20.34 3.95
N ILE A 353 6.89 -19.86 5.06
CA ILE A 353 6.77 -18.48 5.51
C ILE A 353 8.02 -17.76 5.02
N THR A 354 7.87 -16.95 3.98
CA THR A 354 8.99 -16.21 3.40
C THR A 354 9.27 -14.99 4.25
N ARG A 355 10.39 -14.98 4.97
CA ARG A 355 10.87 -13.77 5.64
C ARG A 355 11.44 -12.81 4.61
N LEU A 356 10.83 -11.63 4.54
CA LEU A 356 11.23 -10.59 3.62
C LEU A 356 12.52 -9.90 4.04
N SER A 357 13.30 -9.48 3.06
CA SER A 357 14.33 -8.47 3.24
C SER A 357 13.70 -7.14 3.66
N LEU A 358 14.56 -6.21 4.09
CA LEU A 358 14.11 -4.90 4.53
C LEU A 358 13.44 -4.12 3.38
N SER A 359 14.06 -4.13 2.20
CA SER A 359 13.55 -3.47 1.00
C SER A 359 12.24 -4.08 0.49
N GLU A 360 12.08 -5.41 0.58
CA GLU A 360 10.82 -6.07 0.23
C GLU A 360 9.70 -5.73 1.21
N THR A 361 10.01 -5.64 2.51
CA THR A 361 9.03 -5.16 3.51
C THR A 361 8.62 -3.72 3.22
N ASP A 362 9.58 -2.87 2.83
CA ASP A 362 9.32 -1.48 2.45
C ASP A 362 8.50 -1.38 1.15
N ALA A 363 8.72 -2.26 0.18
CA ALA A 363 7.91 -2.33 -1.03
C ALA A 363 6.44 -2.67 -0.72
N VAL A 364 6.19 -3.63 0.18
CA VAL A 364 4.83 -3.94 0.65
C VAL A 364 4.19 -2.72 1.34
N ASN A 365 4.93 -2.07 2.24
CA ASN A 365 4.43 -0.87 2.92
C ASN A 365 4.19 0.29 1.96
N ALA A 366 5.01 0.45 0.92
CA ALA A 366 4.82 1.48 -0.08
C ALA A 366 3.51 1.30 -0.86
N VAL A 367 3.17 0.05 -1.21
CA VAL A 367 1.87 -0.28 -1.82
C VAL A 367 0.72 0.10 -0.88
N LEU A 368 0.83 -0.19 0.43
CA LEU A 368 -0.17 0.17 1.41
C LEU A 368 -0.33 1.68 1.57
N LEU A 369 0.79 2.42 1.65
CA LEU A 369 0.82 3.88 1.76
C LEU A 369 0.28 4.58 0.51
N ALA A 370 0.60 4.09 -0.69
CA ALA A 370 0.08 4.66 -1.94
C ALA A 370 -1.45 4.57 -2.05
N ASN A 371 -2.07 3.62 -1.34
CA ASN A 371 -3.51 3.36 -1.41
C ASN A 371 -4.31 3.93 -0.23
N VAL A 372 -3.69 4.74 0.64
CA VAL A 372 -4.43 5.46 1.69
C VAL A 372 -5.11 6.69 1.07
N SER A 373 -6.42 6.76 1.23
CA SER A 373 -7.23 7.91 0.85
C SER A 373 -6.98 9.09 1.81
N TYR A 374 -7.31 10.32 1.38
CA TYR A 374 -7.13 11.52 2.22
C TYR A 374 -7.97 11.52 3.49
N ASP A 375 -9.08 10.78 3.51
CA ASP A 375 -9.94 10.50 4.66
C ASP A 375 -9.59 9.18 5.38
N GLY A 376 -8.47 8.56 4.98
CA GLY A 376 -8.01 7.29 5.50
C GLY A 376 -7.15 7.42 6.76
N ALA A 377 -6.69 6.27 7.25
CA ALA A 377 -5.85 6.22 8.44
C ALA A 377 -4.83 5.08 8.39
N ILE A 378 -3.76 5.25 9.15
CA ILE A 378 -2.69 4.27 9.32
C ILE A 378 -2.60 3.86 10.79
N THR A 379 -2.52 2.55 11.03
CA THR A 379 -2.26 1.93 12.32
C THR A 379 -0.93 1.18 12.24
N PHE A 380 -0.08 1.34 13.25
CA PHE A 380 1.25 0.72 13.32
C PHE A 380 1.61 0.40 14.77
N LEU A 381 2.65 -0.40 14.97
CA LEU A 381 3.05 -0.88 16.29
C LEU A 381 4.19 -0.03 16.89
N GLY A 382 5.22 0.28 16.11
CA GLY A 382 6.42 0.98 16.59
C GLY A 382 6.64 2.34 15.92
N LYS A 383 6.75 3.42 16.71
CA LYS A 383 7.02 4.78 16.20
C LYS A 383 8.32 4.87 15.39
N GLU A 384 9.39 4.24 15.86
CA GLU A 384 10.70 4.25 15.17
C GLU A 384 10.64 3.54 13.82
N ARG A 385 10.00 2.36 13.78
CA ARG A 385 9.80 1.58 12.55
C ARG A 385 8.92 2.34 11.57
N MET A 386 7.84 2.96 12.05
CA MET A 386 6.98 3.80 11.22
C MET A 386 7.71 5.01 10.65
N LEU A 387 8.53 5.69 11.47
CA LEU A 387 9.35 6.81 11.00
C LEU A 387 10.30 6.38 9.88
N ARG A 388 10.96 5.22 10.05
CA ARG A 388 11.79 4.62 9.00
C ARG A 388 10.98 4.34 7.74
N THR A 389 9.83 3.68 7.86
CA THR A 389 8.97 3.31 6.73
C THR A 389 8.51 4.54 5.95
N ILE A 390 8.10 5.62 6.62
CA ILE A 390 7.69 6.87 5.94
C ILE A 390 8.88 7.53 5.28
N ARG A 391 10.04 7.59 5.93
CA ARG A 391 11.26 8.13 5.31
C ARG A 391 11.59 7.35 4.05
N THR A 392 11.62 6.03 4.10
CA THR A 392 11.88 5.20 2.92
C THR A 392 10.86 5.46 1.81
N TYR A 393 9.57 5.53 2.14
CA TYR A 393 8.51 5.86 1.19
C TYR A 393 8.68 7.24 0.55
N ASP A 394 9.00 8.24 1.37
CA ASP A 394 9.22 9.63 0.98
C ASP A 394 10.48 9.80 0.12
N HIS A 395 11.54 9.04 0.37
CA HIS A 395 12.77 9.12 -0.42
C HIS A 395 12.64 8.47 -1.80
N ASP A 396 11.65 7.60 -2.02
CA ASP A 396 11.41 6.96 -3.31
C ASP A 396 10.87 8.00 -4.33
N PRO A 397 11.56 8.21 -5.47
CA PRO A 397 11.12 9.12 -6.52
C PRO A 397 9.74 8.78 -7.10
N VAL A 398 9.34 7.50 -7.09
CA VAL A 398 8.05 7.04 -7.63
C VAL A 398 6.89 7.61 -6.82
N ASN A 399 7.09 7.86 -5.53
CA ASN A 399 6.05 8.34 -4.61
C ASN A 399 5.99 9.87 -4.51
N LYS A 400 6.72 10.62 -5.34
CA LYS A 400 6.88 12.08 -5.24
C LYS A 400 5.57 12.86 -5.08
N ASN A 401 4.53 12.45 -5.80
CA ASN A 401 3.23 13.13 -5.80
C ASN A 401 2.39 12.85 -4.53
N GLU A 402 2.78 11.86 -3.73
CA GLU A 402 2.02 11.39 -2.56
C GLU A 402 2.73 11.74 -1.23
N ARG A 403 3.95 12.29 -1.30
CA ARG A 403 4.80 12.63 -0.15
C ARG A 403 4.13 13.54 0.87
N HIS A 404 3.42 14.56 0.39
CA HIS A 404 2.78 15.58 1.24
C HIS A 404 1.74 14.98 2.19
N LYS A 405 1.15 13.81 1.88
CA LYS A 405 0.20 13.11 2.75
C LYS A 405 0.79 12.76 4.12
N TYR A 406 2.10 12.53 4.17
CA TYR A 406 2.78 11.97 5.35
C TYR A 406 3.74 12.93 6.02
N THR A 407 3.89 14.16 5.53
CA THR A 407 4.77 15.18 6.13
C THR A 407 4.41 15.45 7.59
N SER A 408 3.11 15.56 7.92
CA SER A 408 2.68 15.78 9.31
C SER A 408 3.01 14.60 10.22
N LEU A 409 2.82 13.36 9.74
CA LEU A 409 3.18 12.15 10.49
C LEU A 409 4.69 12.08 10.72
N MET A 410 5.49 12.32 9.68
CA MET A 410 6.95 12.34 9.78
C MET A 410 7.44 13.37 10.80
N ARG A 411 6.84 14.57 10.82
CA ARG A 411 7.13 15.60 11.82
C ARG A 411 6.79 15.11 13.24
N GLN A 412 5.58 14.59 13.45
CA GLN A 412 5.12 14.13 14.77
C GLN A 412 5.92 12.93 15.30
N LEU A 413 6.40 12.06 14.41
CA LEU A 413 7.27 10.94 14.78
C LEU A 413 8.72 11.36 15.02
N SER A 414 9.17 12.45 14.41
CA SER A 414 10.53 12.99 14.61
C SER A 414 10.65 13.81 15.90
N VAL A 415 9.54 14.31 16.43
CA VAL A 415 9.49 14.98 17.74
C VAL A 415 9.40 13.92 18.84
N THR A 416 10.53 13.37 19.25
CA THR A 416 10.61 12.56 20.47
C THR A 416 10.41 13.49 21.67
N PRO A 417 9.48 13.23 22.61
CA PRO A 417 9.45 13.95 23.88
C PRO A 417 10.79 13.74 24.60
N THR A 418 11.47 14.84 24.89
CA THR A 418 12.68 14.88 25.70
C THR A 418 12.35 14.43 27.12
N ALA A 419 12.36 13.12 27.36
CA ALA A 419 12.44 12.54 28.69
C ALA A 419 13.20 11.23 28.60
N ILE A 420 14.38 11.21 29.23
CA ILE A 420 15.40 10.15 29.30
C ILE A 420 16.52 10.32 28.27
N ALA A 421 17.35 11.33 28.55
CA ALA A 421 18.76 11.27 28.22
C ALA A 421 19.46 10.23 29.12
N GLN A 422 20.55 9.67 28.60
CA GLN A 422 21.52 8.77 29.24
C GLN A 422 21.15 7.29 29.23
N THR A 423 21.40 6.62 28.10
CA THR A 423 22.62 5.84 27.86
C THR A 423 22.41 4.98 26.62
N SER A 424 23.08 5.33 25.52
CA SER A 424 23.67 4.39 24.54
C SER A 424 24.00 5.16 23.26
N SER A 425 25.27 5.51 23.12
CA SER A 425 25.86 5.81 21.81
C SER A 425 25.67 4.60 20.90
N SER A 426 24.90 4.74 19.82
CA SER A 426 24.80 3.70 18.79
C SER A 426 24.66 4.36 17.42
N SER A 427 25.79 4.38 16.71
CA SER A 427 25.92 4.24 15.25
C SER A 427 24.90 4.99 14.37
N TYR A 428 24.93 6.32 14.37
CA TYR A 428 24.48 7.08 13.20
C TYR A 428 25.59 7.03 12.15
N ASP A 429 25.23 6.67 10.91
CA ASP A 429 26.02 6.95 9.72
C ASP A 429 26.47 8.42 9.75
N PRO A 430 27.69 8.76 9.32
CA PRO A 430 28.24 10.08 9.51
C PRO A 430 27.39 11.10 8.74
N VAL A 431 26.71 11.98 9.48
CA VAL A 431 26.20 13.23 8.92
C VAL A 431 27.40 13.90 8.26
N ASP A 432 27.30 14.19 6.97
CA ASP A 432 28.35 14.91 6.25
C ASP A 432 28.48 16.30 6.87
N ALA A 433 29.40 16.43 7.81
CA ALA A 433 29.53 17.61 8.64
C ALA A 433 29.89 18.85 7.82
N GLU A 434 30.58 18.67 6.69
CA GLU A 434 30.94 19.75 5.77
C GLU A 434 29.72 20.27 5.01
N LEU A 435 28.95 19.37 4.41
CA LEU A 435 27.73 19.73 3.69
C LEU A 435 26.67 20.29 4.65
N TYR A 436 26.48 19.65 5.81
CA TYR A 436 25.55 20.13 6.83
C TYR A 436 25.93 21.54 7.31
N LYS A 437 27.21 21.77 7.63
CA LYS A 437 27.70 23.10 8.03
C LYS A 437 27.49 24.14 6.94
N ALA A 438 27.77 23.79 5.67
CA ALA A 438 27.59 24.71 4.55
C ALA A 438 26.11 25.08 4.33
N LEU A 439 25.20 24.10 4.37
CA LEU A 439 23.76 24.33 4.21
C LEU A 439 23.16 25.09 5.39
N MET A 440 23.56 24.75 6.63
CA MET A 440 23.11 25.48 7.81
C MET A 440 23.65 26.91 7.83
N GLY A 441 24.89 27.14 7.40
CA GLY A 441 25.44 28.49 7.27
C GLY A 441 24.67 29.35 6.28
N ILE A 442 24.19 28.77 5.18
CA ILE A 442 23.29 29.45 4.23
C ILE A 442 21.93 29.74 4.88
N LEU A 443 21.33 28.75 5.56
CA LEU A 443 20.00 28.88 6.16
C LEU A 443 19.97 29.92 7.29
N LEU A 444 21.04 29.97 8.09
CA LEU A 444 21.22 30.90 9.20
C LEU A 444 21.81 32.25 8.74
N ASN A 445 22.09 32.41 7.45
CA ASN A 445 22.70 33.60 6.85
C ASN A 445 24.05 33.99 7.50
N GLU A 446 24.83 32.99 7.93
CA GLU A 446 26.15 33.16 8.54
C GLU A 446 27.23 33.48 7.50
N THR A 447 27.02 33.05 6.25
CA THR A 447 27.92 33.28 5.12
C THR A 447 27.26 34.19 4.07
N PRO A 448 27.68 35.47 3.94
CA PRO A 448 27.17 36.32 2.90
C PRO A 448 27.72 35.90 1.53
N PHE A 449 26.85 35.80 0.53
CA PHE A 449 27.24 35.52 -0.85
C PHE A 449 26.95 36.73 -1.74
N ILE A 450 27.87 37.01 -2.66
CA ILE A 450 27.75 38.11 -3.63
C ILE A 450 26.60 37.87 -4.61
N SER A 451 26.28 36.60 -4.88
CA SER A 451 25.13 36.21 -5.69
C SER A 451 24.63 34.80 -5.37
N ARG A 452 23.44 34.46 -5.87
CA ARG A 452 22.89 33.09 -5.89
C ARG A 452 23.80 32.09 -6.59
N TYR A 453 24.50 32.53 -7.64
CA TYR A 453 25.48 31.72 -8.35
C TYR A 453 26.67 31.39 -7.46
N ASN A 454 27.23 32.38 -6.75
CA ASN A 454 28.33 32.16 -5.81
C ASN A 454 27.92 31.22 -4.66
N ARG A 455 26.71 31.38 -4.13
CA ARG A 455 26.13 30.47 -3.14
C ARG A 455 26.11 29.03 -3.65
N SER A 456 25.63 28.83 -4.87
CA SER A 456 25.52 27.50 -5.48
C SER A 456 26.87 26.88 -5.82
N LEU A 457 27.79 27.70 -6.32
CA LEU A 457 29.15 27.27 -6.63
C LEU A 457 29.93 26.88 -5.36
N SER A 458 29.56 27.38 -4.18
CA SER A 458 30.17 26.94 -2.91
C SER A 458 29.73 25.53 -2.49
N ILE A 459 28.52 25.11 -2.88
CA ILE A 459 27.95 23.79 -2.55
C ILE A 459 28.27 22.75 -3.63
N PHE A 460 28.30 23.15 -4.90
CA PHE A 460 28.50 22.24 -6.04
C PHE A 460 29.75 21.33 -5.92
N PRO A 461 30.94 21.80 -5.52
CA PRO A 461 32.11 20.94 -5.32
C PRO A 461 31.89 19.85 -4.27
N LEU A 462 31.08 20.13 -3.24
CA LEU A 462 30.68 19.17 -2.22
C LEU A 462 29.71 18.11 -2.79
N LEU A 463 29.22 18.25 -4.02
CA LEU A 463 28.34 17.25 -4.64
C LEU A 463 29.02 16.44 -5.75
N LYS A 464 30.25 16.79 -6.16
CA LYS A 464 30.98 16.11 -7.26
C LYS A 464 31.32 14.64 -6.98
N ASN A 465 31.39 14.21 -5.71
CA ASN A 465 31.62 12.81 -5.31
C ASN A 465 30.37 12.22 -4.62
N PRO A 466 29.31 11.89 -5.37
CA PRO A 466 28.05 11.39 -4.80
C PRO A 466 28.20 10.01 -4.13
N SER A 467 29.27 9.28 -4.45
CA SER A 467 29.63 7.98 -3.85
C SER A 467 29.70 8.00 -2.32
N LEU A 468 30.10 9.14 -1.75
CA LEU A 468 30.28 9.35 -0.30
C LEU A 468 29.01 9.84 0.40
N ARG A 469 27.97 10.23 -0.36
CA ARG A 469 26.83 11.04 0.12
C ARG A 469 25.46 10.47 -0.25
N LYS A 470 25.40 9.16 -0.54
CA LYS A 470 24.20 8.43 -1.02
C LYS A 470 23.01 8.43 -0.05
N THR A 471 23.20 8.86 1.19
CA THR A 471 22.17 8.88 2.24
C THR A 471 21.67 10.28 2.58
N CYS A 472 22.23 11.33 1.97
CA CYS A 472 21.83 12.72 2.23
C CYS A 472 20.61 13.12 1.38
N PRO A 473 19.47 13.51 1.99
CA PRO A 473 18.24 13.85 1.26
C PRO A 473 18.42 15.01 0.27
N PHE A 474 19.17 16.05 0.67
CA PHE A 474 19.54 17.17 -0.19
C PHE A 474 20.27 16.67 -1.46
N VAL A 475 21.27 15.79 -1.29
CA VAL A 475 22.03 15.23 -2.43
C VAL A 475 21.15 14.36 -3.33
N LEU A 476 20.30 13.49 -2.78
CA LEU A 476 19.46 12.57 -3.54
C LEU A 476 18.43 13.29 -4.42
N GLU A 477 17.79 14.33 -3.89
CA GLU A 477 16.80 15.12 -4.64
C GLU A 477 17.45 15.82 -5.84
N HIS A 478 18.63 16.40 -5.66
CA HIS A 478 19.33 17.13 -6.71
C HIS A 478 19.96 16.20 -7.76
N ILE A 479 20.44 15.02 -7.35
CA ILE A 479 20.89 13.97 -8.27
C ILE A 479 19.76 13.50 -9.18
N SER A 480 18.52 13.39 -8.68
CA SER A 480 17.38 12.96 -9.49
C SER A 480 17.00 13.99 -10.56
N ASN A 481 16.89 15.27 -10.20
CA ASN A 481 16.61 16.35 -11.16
C ASN A 481 17.75 16.50 -12.18
N PHE A 482 19.00 16.35 -11.73
CA PHE A 482 20.16 16.33 -12.61
C PHE A 482 20.11 15.15 -13.60
N HIS A 483 19.82 13.92 -13.14
CA HIS A 483 19.65 12.77 -14.03
C HIS A 483 18.53 12.95 -15.05
N ALA A 484 17.40 13.55 -14.66
CA ALA A 484 16.31 13.84 -15.58
C ALA A 484 16.75 14.83 -16.68
N ALA A 485 17.48 15.89 -16.32
CA ALA A 485 18.05 16.83 -17.29
C ALA A 485 19.09 16.15 -18.21
N LEU A 486 19.94 15.27 -17.66
CA LEU A 486 20.89 14.48 -18.45
C LEU A 486 20.19 13.55 -19.45
N GLN A 487 19.17 12.82 -19.02
CA GLN A 487 18.40 11.91 -19.89
C GLN A 487 17.69 12.68 -21.00
N GLY A 488 17.05 13.81 -20.67
CA GLY A 488 16.43 14.68 -21.67
C GLY A 488 17.46 15.25 -22.66
N CYS A 489 18.64 15.62 -22.18
CA CYS A 489 19.74 16.06 -23.04
C CYS A 489 20.24 14.95 -23.97
N GLN A 490 20.42 13.74 -23.46
CA GLN A 490 20.83 12.56 -24.26
C GLN A 490 19.78 12.18 -25.30
N ALA A 491 18.49 12.28 -24.97
CA ALA A 491 17.40 12.02 -25.91
C ALA A 491 17.35 13.04 -27.06
N ASN A 492 17.60 14.32 -26.77
CA ASN A 492 17.43 15.40 -27.75
C ASN A 492 18.66 15.71 -28.59
N PHE A 493 19.87 15.48 -28.06
CA PHE A 493 21.12 15.76 -28.78
C PHE A 493 21.91 14.49 -29.16
N GLY A 494 21.47 13.32 -28.68
CA GLY A 494 22.16 12.04 -28.90
C GLY A 494 23.47 11.95 -28.11
N ARG A 495 24.08 10.76 -28.11
CA ARG A 495 25.39 10.54 -27.48
C ARG A 495 26.51 10.86 -28.48
N ALA A 496 26.63 12.11 -28.89
CA ALA A 496 27.75 12.54 -29.73
C ALA A 496 28.97 12.86 -28.86
N ILE A 497 29.83 11.87 -28.64
CA ILE A 497 31.20 12.13 -28.18
C ILE A 497 31.92 12.78 -29.37
N ARG A 498 31.86 14.10 -29.45
CA ARG A 498 32.98 14.84 -30.05
C ARG A 498 33.92 15.14 -28.89
N SER A 499 35.07 14.48 -28.89
CA SER A 499 36.30 15.14 -28.47
C SER A 499 36.84 15.84 -29.72
N PRO A 500 36.65 17.17 -29.87
CA PRO A 500 37.56 17.94 -30.69
C PRO A 500 38.81 18.19 -29.84
N ARG A 501 39.95 17.78 -30.37
CA ARG A 501 41.22 18.41 -30.02
C ARG A 501 41.13 19.87 -30.50
N ASP A 502 40.77 20.78 -29.61
CA ASP A 502 40.93 22.21 -29.84
C ASP A 502 41.35 22.84 -28.51
N VAL A 503 42.68 22.90 -28.29
CA VAL A 503 43.59 23.81 -27.51
C VAL A 503 43.08 24.59 -26.26
N TRP A 504 41.80 24.52 -25.90
CA TRP A 504 41.08 25.41 -24.99
C TRP A 504 40.41 24.58 -23.89
N SER A 505 40.78 24.86 -22.64
CA SER A 505 40.03 24.40 -21.47
C SER A 505 38.86 25.35 -21.23
N VAL A 506 37.70 24.76 -20.99
CA VAL A 506 36.46 25.47 -20.72
C VAL A 506 36.12 25.28 -19.25
N THR A 507 35.85 26.36 -18.52
CA THR A 507 35.55 26.30 -17.07
C THR A 507 34.41 27.24 -16.70
N LEU A 508 33.80 27.03 -15.54
CA LEU A 508 32.80 27.93 -14.98
C LEU A 508 33.46 29.21 -14.47
N GLU A 509 32.82 30.37 -14.68
CA GLU A 509 33.25 31.64 -14.08
C GLU A 509 33.26 31.50 -12.54
N PRO A 510 34.31 31.96 -11.84
CA PRO A 510 34.44 31.78 -10.39
C PRO A 510 33.49 32.67 -9.59
N SER A 511 32.90 33.71 -10.20
CA SER A 511 31.99 34.63 -9.54
C SER A 511 31.11 35.39 -10.54
N LEU A 512 29.89 35.75 -10.14
CA LEU A 512 28.97 36.59 -10.91
C LEU A 512 28.32 37.64 -10.00
N SER A 513 27.90 38.77 -10.57
CA SER A 513 27.00 39.69 -9.86
C SER A 513 25.60 39.09 -9.75
N GLU A 514 24.79 39.54 -8.78
CA GLU A 514 23.42 39.03 -8.59
C GLU A 514 22.52 39.24 -9.81
N ASP A 515 22.66 40.37 -10.51
CA ASP A 515 21.91 40.64 -11.73
C ASP A 515 22.22 39.62 -12.84
N ILE A 516 23.50 39.30 -13.02
CA ILE A 516 23.93 38.33 -14.03
C ILE A 516 23.54 36.90 -13.59
N SER A 517 23.73 36.56 -12.32
CA SER A 517 23.32 35.30 -11.73
C SER A 517 21.83 35.03 -11.96
N SER A 518 20.98 36.03 -11.73
CA SER A 518 19.54 35.96 -11.93
C SER A 518 19.18 35.65 -13.38
N GLN A 519 19.73 36.42 -14.31
CA GLN A 519 19.50 36.24 -15.75
C GLN A 519 19.96 34.87 -16.23
N VAL A 520 21.08 34.37 -15.70
CA VAL A 520 21.63 33.05 -16.03
C VAL A 520 20.72 31.94 -15.55
N PHE A 521 20.29 31.96 -14.29
CA PHE A 521 19.43 30.89 -13.76
C PHE A 521 18.07 30.85 -14.44
N GLU A 522 17.47 32.00 -14.74
CA GLU A 522 16.23 32.07 -15.51
C GLU A 522 16.41 31.52 -16.93
N ALA A 523 17.52 31.86 -17.59
CA ALA A 523 17.83 31.37 -18.93
C ALA A 523 18.09 29.85 -18.93
N LEU A 524 18.82 29.33 -17.93
CA LEU A 524 19.09 27.90 -17.77
C LEU A 524 17.83 27.11 -17.47
N GLU A 525 16.99 27.57 -16.56
CA GLU A 525 15.73 26.91 -16.22
C GLU A 525 14.80 26.86 -17.43
N ARG A 526 14.66 28.00 -18.15
CA ARG A 526 13.85 28.05 -19.38
C ARG A 526 14.40 27.10 -20.44
N PHE A 527 15.72 27.07 -20.62
CA PHE A 527 16.37 26.15 -21.56
C PHE A 527 16.11 24.69 -21.20
N VAL A 528 16.26 24.30 -19.93
CA VAL A 528 16.00 22.93 -19.46
C VAL A 528 14.53 22.54 -19.64
N LEU A 529 13.61 23.45 -19.32
CA LEU A 529 12.18 23.21 -19.51
C LEU A 529 11.81 23.06 -20.99
N GLU A 530 12.20 24.01 -21.83
CA GLU A 530 11.80 24.05 -23.24
C GLU A 530 12.49 22.96 -24.06
N LYS A 531 13.78 22.70 -23.80
CA LYS A 531 14.56 21.74 -24.58
C LYS A 531 14.48 20.33 -24.05
N PHE A 532 14.20 20.10 -22.78
CA PHE A 532 14.19 18.75 -22.20
C PHE A 532 12.84 18.34 -21.61
N SER A 533 11.83 19.23 -21.62
CA SER A 533 10.54 19.01 -20.94
C SER A 533 10.70 18.68 -19.45
N VAL A 534 11.80 19.10 -18.82
CA VAL A 534 12.09 18.87 -17.42
C VAL A 534 11.65 20.09 -16.63
N ARG A 535 10.54 19.96 -15.89
CA ARG A 535 10.11 21.00 -14.94
C ARG A 535 10.84 20.82 -13.61
N LEU A 536 11.63 21.83 -13.27
CA LEU A 536 12.32 21.97 -12.00
C LEU A 536 11.31 22.28 -10.89
N THR A 537 10.77 21.24 -10.26
CA THR A 537 9.82 21.40 -9.15
C THR A 537 10.58 21.59 -7.85
N TYR A 538 10.54 22.80 -7.30
CA TYR A 538 11.08 23.12 -5.98
C TYR A 538 10.08 24.00 -5.26
N ASP A 539 10.02 23.90 -3.93
CA ASP A 539 9.21 24.82 -3.13
C ASP A 539 9.92 26.18 -3.11
N THR A 540 9.34 27.18 -3.78
CA THR A 540 9.87 28.54 -3.80
C THR A 540 9.84 29.22 -2.43
N SER A 541 9.09 28.67 -1.47
CA SER A 541 9.06 29.15 -0.08
C SER A 541 10.16 28.53 0.80
N ASP A 542 10.88 27.52 0.32
CA ASP A 542 12.00 26.88 1.02
C ASP A 542 13.36 27.37 0.49
N ILE A 543 14.17 27.93 1.39
CA ILE A 543 15.53 28.41 1.08
C ILE A 543 16.42 27.26 0.61
N LEU A 544 16.31 26.07 1.22
CA LEU A 544 17.14 24.93 0.82
C LEU A 544 16.70 24.35 -0.52
N GLY A 545 15.39 24.30 -0.79
CA GLY A 545 14.84 23.99 -2.10
C GLY A 545 15.34 24.94 -3.20
N GLN A 546 15.41 26.25 -2.92
CA GLN A 546 16.00 27.22 -3.86
C GLN A 546 17.49 26.98 -4.10
N VAL A 547 18.28 26.80 -3.04
CA VAL A 547 19.72 26.49 -3.15
C VAL A 547 19.92 25.21 -3.95
N GLY A 548 19.12 24.20 -3.69
CA GLY A 548 19.15 22.93 -4.39
C GLY A 548 18.93 23.04 -5.90
N LYS A 549 17.92 23.83 -6.31
CA LYS A 549 17.66 24.16 -7.71
C LYS A 549 18.87 24.80 -8.38
N GLU A 550 19.43 25.82 -7.74
CA GLU A 550 20.54 26.59 -8.29
C GLU A 550 21.80 25.74 -8.41
N VAL A 551 22.09 24.90 -7.40
CA VAL A 551 23.21 23.95 -7.43
C VAL A 551 23.07 22.93 -8.56
N MET A 552 21.86 22.42 -8.81
CA MET A 552 21.60 21.51 -9.93
C MET A 552 21.84 22.21 -11.28
N LEU A 553 21.40 23.46 -11.44
CA LEU A 553 21.64 24.23 -12.66
C LEU A 553 23.14 24.47 -12.91
N VAL A 554 23.90 24.78 -11.86
CA VAL A 554 25.38 24.88 -11.93
C VAL A 554 26.00 23.52 -12.28
N ALA A 555 25.51 22.42 -11.69
CA ALA A 555 25.99 21.08 -11.99
C ALA A 555 25.72 20.67 -13.45
N PHE A 556 24.54 21.00 -13.99
CA PHE A 556 24.20 20.80 -15.39
C PHE A 556 25.16 21.55 -16.32
N LEU A 557 25.44 22.83 -16.03
CA LEU A 557 26.39 23.60 -16.82
C LEU A 557 27.82 23.05 -16.72
N GLY A 558 28.25 22.63 -15.53
CA GLY A 558 29.53 21.95 -15.32
C GLY A 558 29.65 20.67 -16.17
N TRP A 559 28.62 19.83 -16.18
CA TRP A 559 28.60 18.64 -17.03
C TRP A 559 28.60 18.96 -18.52
N VAL A 560 27.87 19.99 -18.97
CA VAL A 560 27.88 20.42 -20.37
C VAL A 560 29.28 20.83 -20.81
N ILE A 561 30.01 21.53 -19.95
CA ILE A 561 31.40 21.93 -20.19
C ILE A 561 32.33 20.72 -20.27
N ASP A 562 32.19 19.77 -19.34
CA ASP A 562 33.09 18.62 -19.21
C ASP A 562 32.83 17.53 -20.28
N GLU A 563 31.57 17.25 -20.62
CA GLU A 563 31.16 16.03 -21.32
C GLU A 563 30.29 16.26 -22.57
N ALA A 564 29.75 17.47 -22.76
CA ALA A 564 28.77 17.74 -23.82
C ALA A 564 28.93 19.13 -24.44
N LEU A 565 30.17 19.53 -24.76
CA LEU A 565 30.49 20.90 -25.21
C LEU A 565 29.66 21.36 -26.43
N HIS A 566 29.27 20.44 -27.31
CA HIS A 566 28.38 20.74 -28.45
C HIS A 566 26.99 21.24 -28.05
N VAL A 567 26.52 20.94 -26.83
CA VAL A 567 25.27 21.48 -26.27
C VAL A 567 25.43 22.95 -25.91
N LEU A 568 26.64 23.36 -25.49
CA LEU A 568 26.94 24.76 -25.16
C LEU A 568 26.67 25.68 -26.35
N ASP A 569 26.97 25.26 -27.58
CA ASP A 569 26.70 26.04 -28.79
C ASP A 569 25.23 26.38 -28.98
N ARG A 570 24.33 25.49 -28.50
CA ARG A 570 22.88 25.62 -28.57
C ARG A 570 22.28 26.41 -27.41
N MET A 571 23.07 26.77 -26.40
CA MET A 571 22.61 27.55 -25.26
C MET A 571 22.50 29.05 -25.60
N PRO A 572 21.53 29.77 -25.00
CA PRO A 572 21.42 31.23 -25.08
C PRO A 572 22.73 31.95 -24.74
N ALA A 573 23.00 33.07 -25.41
CA ALA A 573 24.20 33.89 -25.17
C ALA A 573 24.36 34.30 -23.71
N THR A 574 23.25 34.52 -22.99
CA THR A 574 23.22 34.81 -21.55
C THR A 574 23.89 33.73 -20.70
N ILE A 575 23.72 32.46 -21.05
CA ILE A 575 24.31 31.32 -20.32
C ILE A 575 25.81 31.21 -20.62
N LYS A 576 26.22 31.50 -21.87
CA LYS A 576 27.63 31.49 -22.28
C LYS A 576 28.49 32.52 -21.53
N ARG A 577 27.88 33.53 -20.89
CA ARG A 577 28.59 34.52 -20.04
C ARG A 577 29.20 33.91 -18.78
N VAL A 578 28.79 32.69 -18.41
CA VAL A 578 29.27 31.96 -17.23
C VAL A 578 30.36 30.97 -17.58
N VAL A 579 30.78 30.95 -18.84
CA VAL A 579 31.78 30.04 -19.36
C VAL A 579 33.04 30.80 -19.73
N ARG A 580 34.16 30.39 -19.14
CA ARG A 580 35.49 30.94 -19.38
C ARG A 580 36.31 30.01 -20.27
N TYR A 581 36.92 30.57 -21.29
CA TYR A 581 37.83 29.89 -22.20
C TYR A 581 39.29 30.21 -21.83
N SER A 582 40.12 29.19 -21.64
CA SER A 582 41.54 29.34 -21.32
C SER A 582 42.40 28.46 -22.24
N PHE A 583 43.46 29.01 -22.82
CA PHE A 583 44.43 28.25 -23.61
C PHE A 583 45.18 27.23 -22.74
N VAL A 584 45.34 26.01 -23.25
CA VAL A 584 46.20 24.98 -22.66
C VAL A 584 47.45 24.89 -23.54
N PHE A 585 48.61 25.22 -22.98
CA PHE A 585 49.92 25.04 -23.63
C PHE A 585 50.42 23.60 -23.49
#